data_AF-A0A239KMX7-F1
#
_entry.id   AF-A0A239KMX7-F1
#
_cell.length_a   1.000
_cell.length_b   1.000
_cell.length_c   1.000
_cell.angle_alpha   90.00
_cell.angle_beta   90.00
_cell.angle_gamma   90.00
#
_symmetry.space_group_name_H-M   'P 1'
#
loop_
_entity.id
_entity.type
_entity.pdbx_description
1 polymer ?
#
loop_
_entity_poly.entity_id
_entity_poly.type
_entity_poly.pdbx_seq_one_letter_code
_entity_poly.pdbx_strand_id
1 'polypeptide(L)'
;MVPADQGGGVMRTDLLAEALPGLDEALAAVDAFDATLVGGLLRPQPAQTAGLTELVHAVAGTPLAARVAEAAEKAAAGAASEDHLVVLAAARTALLGAAHDALTARIQEATGRPRGDDSVPEPEDCQAPNLQAAARSWLSDLARSGWQGIDHDLVSGAAQIVSAMLPDPALRRLATLLDGFAAELAASCPGATMERFPVRRWADLWSRGMLLTLPGATAAPVFGTATGRLLPLGVDLQEHATAVQAQVHAVFEPADGTAVRLVRASVSVPKPDTVVGAGLWQLLRPHMSLLAAVSEGRSMDLTGMPVTAEGDLLWSDAQAQAGEPADAFATARVALPTAVDPAVAPLDRHPARIAVPVFLEGYAAATDDRAVTFTVAEQALAVDTDRVPAAGPLTPEAVAASGACIALLRWDDGAYRVQPLAVETTVRKKAVTVHAGAWAGGTTDKNGVKAEKAATDAVDVLRERAGRLLRK
;
A
#
# COMPACT_ATOMS: atom_id res chain seq x y z
N MET A 1 18.54 30.14 23.77
CA MET A 1 17.91 31.04 22.78
C MET A 1 17.60 30.20 21.56
N VAL A 2 16.37 29.72 21.48
CA VAL A 2 15.82 28.93 20.37
C VAL A 2 14.97 29.91 19.55
N PRO A 3 15.17 30.05 18.23
CA PRO A 3 14.30 30.92 17.44
C PRO A 3 12.88 30.36 17.43
N ALA A 4 11.92 31.26 17.60
CA ALA A 4 10.50 31.02 17.51
C ALA A 4 10.07 30.52 16.13
N ASP A 5 9.01 29.71 16.13
CA ASP A 5 8.19 29.33 14.98
C ASP A 5 8.15 30.43 13.91
N GLN A 6 8.76 30.16 12.76
CA GLN A 6 8.33 30.78 11.52
C GLN A 6 7.00 30.12 11.17
N GLY A 7 5.89 30.76 11.56
CA GLY A 7 4.51 30.51 11.12
C GLY A 7 4.16 29.06 10.80
N GLY A 8 3.49 28.40 11.76
CA GLY A 8 3.03 27.01 11.64
C GLY A 8 2.61 26.61 10.22
N GLY A 9 3.30 25.61 9.68
CA GLY A 9 3.07 25.13 8.32
C GLY A 9 4.20 24.24 7.76
N VAL A 10 5.42 24.32 8.32
CA VAL A 10 6.55 23.51 7.86
C VAL A 10 6.73 22.27 8.74
N MET A 11 6.72 21.11 8.10
CA MET A 11 6.96 19.80 8.71
C MET A 11 8.33 19.74 9.40
N ARG A 12 8.39 19.17 10.62
CA ARG A 12 9.61 18.96 11.42
C ARG A 12 10.38 17.74 10.89
N THR A 13 11.21 17.95 9.88
CA THR A 13 11.98 16.90 9.21
C THR A 13 13.13 16.34 10.04
N ASP A 14 13.60 17.07 11.05
CA ASP A 14 14.60 16.61 12.02
C ASP A 14 14.15 15.34 12.76
N LEU A 15 12.87 15.26 13.10
CA LEU A 15 12.29 14.11 13.77
C LEU A 15 12.37 12.85 12.90
N LEU A 16 12.35 12.96 11.57
CA LEU A 16 12.43 11.79 10.68
C LEU A 16 13.83 11.16 10.62
N ALA A 17 14.87 11.89 11.00
CA ALA A 17 16.25 11.38 11.00
C ALA A 17 16.63 10.69 12.32
N GLU A 18 15.84 10.87 13.38
CA GLU A 18 16.12 10.31 14.70
C GLU A 18 15.76 8.83 14.79
N ALA A 19 16.67 8.04 15.37
CA ALA A 19 16.43 6.63 15.65
C ALA A 19 15.22 6.43 16.57
N LEU A 20 14.40 5.43 16.27
CA LEU A 20 13.25 5.03 17.08
C LEU A 20 13.65 3.89 18.02
N PRO A 21 13.55 4.08 19.35
CA PRO A 21 13.91 3.03 20.31
C PRO A 21 13.15 1.72 20.06
N GLY A 22 13.87 0.60 19.96
CA GLY A 22 13.27 -0.73 19.80
C GLY A 22 12.85 -1.07 18.37
N LEU A 23 12.92 -0.13 17.40
CA LEU A 23 12.49 -0.40 16.03
C LEU A 23 13.42 -1.39 15.34
N ASP A 24 14.73 -1.18 15.44
CA ASP A 24 15.73 -2.06 14.82
C ASP A 24 15.69 -3.46 15.42
N GLU A 25 15.55 -3.57 16.74
CA GLU A 25 15.40 -4.85 17.43
C GLU A 25 14.11 -5.58 17.00
N ALA A 26 12.99 -4.87 16.87
CA ALA A 26 11.75 -5.45 16.39
C ALA A 26 11.90 -5.94 14.95
N LEU A 27 12.44 -5.13 14.03
CA LEU A 27 12.64 -5.51 12.63
C LEU A 27 13.60 -6.69 12.48
N ALA A 28 14.67 -6.73 13.28
CA ALA A 28 15.62 -7.84 13.33
C ALA A 28 14.97 -9.15 13.82
N ALA A 29 14.09 -9.11 14.82
CA ALA A 29 13.33 -10.28 15.24
C ALA A 29 12.41 -10.81 14.12
N VAL A 30 11.77 -9.90 13.37
CA VAL A 30 10.97 -10.29 12.20
C VAL A 30 11.86 -10.85 11.09
N ASP A 31 13.04 -10.27 10.81
CA ASP A 31 14.00 -10.81 9.83
C ASP A 31 14.47 -12.22 10.21
N ALA A 32 14.77 -12.43 11.49
CA ALA A 32 15.17 -13.73 12.02
C ALA A 32 14.06 -14.78 11.85
N PHE A 33 12.80 -14.41 12.10
CA PHE A 33 11.65 -15.26 11.83
C PHE A 33 11.47 -15.54 10.33
N ASP A 34 11.56 -14.53 9.47
CA ASP A 34 11.34 -14.69 8.03
C ASP A 34 12.37 -15.62 7.40
N ALA A 35 13.62 -15.57 7.89
CA ALA A 35 14.68 -16.49 7.48
C ALA A 35 14.33 -17.96 7.78
N THR A 36 13.50 -18.24 8.80
CA THR A 36 13.05 -19.60 9.11
C THR A 36 12.19 -20.20 8.01
N LEU A 37 11.38 -19.36 7.34
CA LEU A 37 10.51 -19.77 6.24
C LEU A 37 11.28 -20.13 4.96
N VAL A 38 12.55 -19.70 4.83
CA VAL A 38 13.40 -20.08 3.70
C VAL A 38 13.65 -21.59 3.69
N GLY A 39 14.05 -22.15 4.84
CA GLY A 39 14.36 -23.58 4.97
C GLY A 39 13.17 -24.45 5.42
N GLY A 40 12.05 -23.82 5.78
CA GLY A 40 10.81 -24.52 6.14
C GLY A 40 10.76 -25.04 7.57
N LEU A 41 9.54 -25.35 8.01
CA LEU A 41 9.22 -25.76 9.38
C LEU A 41 8.91 -27.25 9.55
N LEU A 42 9.03 -28.06 8.48
CA LEU A 42 8.82 -29.51 8.56
C LEU A 42 9.98 -30.24 9.28
N ARG A 43 11.20 -29.80 9.03
CA ARG A 43 12.45 -30.34 9.61
C ARG A 43 13.39 -29.18 9.96
N PRO A 44 13.03 -28.34 10.93
CA PRO A 44 13.79 -27.14 11.26
C PRO A 44 15.21 -27.50 11.70
N GLN A 45 16.20 -26.73 11.26
CA GLN A 45 17.58 -26.84 11.74
C GLN A 45 17.79 -25.87 12.92
N PRO A 46 18.97 -25.90 13.58
CA PRO A 46 19.25 -25.01 14.71
C PRO A 46 19.06 -23.52 14.39
N ALA A 47 19.37 -23.09 13.16
CA ALA A 47 19.17 -21.71 12.72
C ALA A 47 17.68 -21.31 12.69
N GLN A 48 16.80 -22.18 12.18
CA GLN A 48 15.36 -21.95 12.21
C GLN A 48 14.83 -21.89 13.65
N THR A 49 15.34 -22.76 14.53
CA THR A 49 14.97 -22.77 15.95
C THR A 49 15.38 -21.47 16.65
N ALA A 50 16.56 -20.93 16.32
CA ALA A 50 17.01 -19.63 16.83
C ALA A 50 16.09 -18.49 16.37
N GLY A 51 15.73 -18.43 15.08
CA GLY A 51 14.81 -17.41 14.56
C GLY A 51 13.42 -17.45 15.19
N LEU A 52 12.90 -18.65 15.47
CA LEU A 52 11.65 -18.83 16.24
C LEU A 52 11.79 -18.31 17.68
N THR A 53 12.95 -18.51 18.30
CA THR A 53 13.22 -18.05 19.67
C THR A 53 13.28 -16.52 19.75
N GLU A 54 13.88 -15.85 18.76
CA GLU A 54 13.89 -14.38 18.68
C GLU A 54 12.48 -13.81 18.60
N LEU A 55 11.58 -14.44 17.82
CA LEU A 55 10.17 -14.03 17.78
C LEU A 55 9.49 -14.16 19.16
N VAL A 56 9.76 -15.25 19.89
CA VAL A 56 9.24 -15.45 21.25
C VAL A 56 9.73 -14.37 22.21
N HIS A 57 11.01 -14.01 22.15
CA HIS A 57 11.58 -12.94 22.97
C HIS A 57 10.98 -11.57 22.64
N ALA A 58 10.80 -11.27 21.35
CA ALA A 58 10.27 -9.98 20.91
C ALA A 58 8.82 -9.75 21.37
N VAL A 59 8.02 -10.80 21.53
CA VAL A 59 6.65 -10.71 22.05
C VAL A 59 6.53 -10.99 23.55
N ALA A 60 7.66 -11.14 24.26
CA ALA A 60 7.65 -11.37 25.69
C ALA A 60 6.98 -10.19 26.43
N GLY A 61 6.18 -10.51 27.46
CA GLY A 61 5.41 -9.51 28.20
C GLY A 61 4.14 -9.02 27.51
N THR A 62 3.84 -9.49 26.30
CA THR A 62 2.55 -9.22 25.62
C THR A 62 1.52 -10.32 25.91
N PRO A 63 0.22 -10.07 25.66
CA PRO A 63 -0.81 -11.12 25.74
C PRO A 63 -0.56 -12.33 24.81
N LEU A 64 0.29 -12.20 23.79
CA LEU A 64 0.61 -13.28 22.84
C LEU A 64 1.68 -14.25 23.38
N ALA A 65 2.45 -13.86 24.40
CA ALA A 65 3.69 -14.53 24.79
C ALA A 65 3.54 -16.05 24.99
N ALA A 66 2.54 -16.50 25.76
CA ALA A 66 2.34 -17.91 26.05
C ALA A 66 1.98 -18.73 24.80
N ARG A 67 1.09 -18.19 23.94
CA ARG A 67 0.67 -18.85 22.70
C ARG A 67 1.81 -18.93 21.70
N VAL A 68 2.59 -17.87 21.58
CA VAL A 68 3.73 -17.82 20.65
C VAL A 68 4.84 -18.75 21.11
N ALA A 69 5.13 -18.82 22.41
CA ALA A 69 6.08 -19.77 22.96
C ALA A 69 5.68 -21.22 22.66
N GLU A 70 4.41 -21.57 22.88
CA GLU A 70 3.87 -22.90 22.51
C GLU A 70 4.01 -23.18 21.01
N ALA A 71 3.56 -22.24 20.17
CA ALA A 71 3.62 -22.41 18.72
C ALA A 71 5.07 -22.54 18.20
N ALA A 72 6.00 -21.76 18.75
CA ALA A 72 7.41 -21.81 18.42
C ALA A 72 8.06 -23.13 18.86
N GLU A 73 7.74 -23.64 20.05
CA GLU A 73 8.19 -24.96 20.51
C GLU A 73 7.72 -26.07 19.56
N LYS A 74 6.43 -26.06 19.18
CA LYS A 74 5.88 -27.05 18.25
C LYS A 74 6.46 -26.92 16.85
N ALA A 75 6.71 -25.70 16.37
CA ALA A 75 7.38 -25.46 15.10
C ALA A 75 8.83 -25.95 15.11
N ALA A 76 9.58 -25.67 16.17
CA ALA A 76 10.96 -26.16 16.36
C ALA A 76 11.04 -27.69 16.46
N ALA A 77 9.98 -28.35 16.91
CA ALA A 77 9.86 -29.81 16.91
C ALA A 77 9.38 -30.41 15.58
N GLY A 78 9.10 -29.60 14.55
CA GLY A 78 8.52 -30.05 13.28
C GLY A 78 7.07 -30.55 13.39
N ALA A 79 6.35 -30.13 14.44
CA ALA A 79 5.02 -30.62 14.82
C ALA A 79 3.97 -29.49 14.90
N ALA A 80 4.22 -28.35 14.25
CA ALA A 80 3.26 -27.24 14.21
C ALA A 80 1.99 -27.61 13.43
N SER A 81 0.84 -27.45 14.08
CA SER A 81 -0.47 -27.48 13.43
C SER A 81 -0.72 -26.18 12.67
N GLU A 82 -1.80 -26.12 11.90
CA GLU A 82 -2.22 -24.89 11.23
C GLU A 82 -2.47 -23.75 12.23
N ASP A 83 -3.04 -24.05 13.40
CA ASP A 83 -3.28 -23.07 14.46
C ASP A 83 -1.96 -22.50 15.02
N HIS A 84 -0.92 -23.33 15.18
CA HIS A 84 0.40 -22.85 15.58
C HIS A 84 0.98 -21.90 14.52
N LEU A 85 0.82 -22.22 13.23
CA LEU A 85 1.29 -21.35 12.14
C LEU A 85 0.52 -20.04 12.08
N VAL A 86 -0.79 -20.04 12.35
CA VAL A 86 -1.59 -18.82 12.50
C VAL A 86 -1.05 -17.95 13.64
N VAL A 87 -0.73 -18.55 14.80
CA VAL A 87 -0.19 -17.82 15.95
C VAL A 87 1.16 -17.17 15.62
N LEU A 88 2.04 -17.86 14.89
CA LEU A 88 3.31 -17.29 14.44
C LEU A 88 3.12 -16.13 13.45
N ALA A 89 2.20 -16.28 12.49
CA ALA A 89 1.82 -15.21 11.56
C ALA A 89 1.24 -14.00 12.29
N ALA A 90 0.42 -14.23 13.33
CA ALA A 90 -0.15 -13.18 14.16
C ALA A 90 0.91 -12.43 14.97
N ALA A 91 1.86 -13.14 15.58
CA ALA A 91 2.96 -12.54 16.33
C ALA A 91 3.85 -11.65 15.45
N ARG A 92 4.22 -12.17 14.28
CA ARG A 92 4.98 -11.43 13.26
C ARG A 92 4.23 -10.17 12.83
N THR A 93 2.93 -10.29 12.53
CA THR A 93 2.10 -9.16 12.13
C THR A 93 1.94 -8.14 13.25
N ALA A 94 1.85 -8.58 14.51
CA ALA A 94 1.76 -7.69 15.67
C ALA A 94 3.04 -6.86 15.87
N LEU A 95 4.23 -7.45 15.67
CA LEU A 95 5.50 -6.72 15.72
C LEU A 95 5.60 -5.66 14.61
N LEU A 96 5.21 -6.02 13.38
CA LEU A 96 5.15 -5.06 12.27
C LEU A 96 4.09 -3.98 12.51
N GLY A 97 2.97 -4.32 13.15
CA GLY A 97 1.96 -3.37 13.60
C GLY A 97 2.51 -2.39 14.64
N ALA A 98 3.29 -2.86 15.61
CA ALA A 98 3.95 -2.00 16.59
C ALA A 98 4.98 -1.07 15.94
N ALA A 99 5.78 -1.57 14.99
CA ALA A 99 6.70 -0.75 14.20
C ALA A 99 5.96 0.31 13.38
N HIS A 100 4.85 -0.07 12.72
CA HIS A 100 3.99 0.85 12.01
C HIS A 100 3.45 1.96 12.91
N ASP A 101 2.98 1.62 14.11
CA ASP A 101 2.40 2.57 15.04
C ASP A 101 3.45 3.56 15.58
N ALA A 102 4.66 3.09 15.88
CA ALA A 102 5.79 3.96 16.25
C ALA A 102 6.19 4.91 15.11
N LEU A 103 6.32 4.39 13.89
CA LEU A 103 6.64 5.17 12.70
C LEU A 103 5.56 6.21 12.38
N THR A 104 4.29 5.86 12.54
CA THR A 104 3.16 6.75 12.29
C THR A 104 3.04 7.82 13.36
N ALA A 105 3.29 7.48 14.64
CA ALA A 105 3.36 8.47 15.72
C ALA A 105 4.44 9.52 15.43
N ARG A 106 5.60 9.10 14.94
CA ARG A 106 6.68 10.00 14.53
C ARG A 106 6.27 10.90 13.34
N ILE A 107 5.52 10.38 12.37
CA ILE A 107 4.96 11.19 11.28
C ILE A 107 3.95 12.23 11.80
N GLN A 108 3.12 11.84 12.77
CA GLN A 108 2.16 12.75 13.41
C GLN A 108 2.86 13.90 14.13
N GLU A 109 3.91 13.60 14.89
CA GLU A 109 4.77 14.62 15.52
C GLU A 109 5.43 15.53 14.47
N ALA A 110 5.95 14.94 13.38
CA ALA A 110 6.62 15.69 12.32
C ALA A 110 5.66 16.63 11.56
N THR A 111 4.42 16.20 11.33
CA THR A 111 3.43 16.96 10.56
C THR A 111 2.57 17.89 11.42
N GLY A 112 2.50 17.64 12.73
CA GLY A 112 1.65 18.38 13.67
C GLY A 112 0.15 18.12 13.49
N ARG A 113 -0.26 17.09 12.74
CA ARG A 113 -1.66 16.81 12.43
C ARG A 113 -2.40 16.08 13.55
N PRO A 114 -3.71 16.35 13.73
CA PRO A 114 -4.52 15.61 14.69
C PRO A 114 -4.76 14.15 14.23
N ARG A 115 -4.81 13.24 15.20
CA ARG A 115 -5.10 11.82 14.98
C ARG A 115 -6.60 11.55 15.11
N GLY A 116 -7.16 10.74 14.22
CA GLY A 116 -8.53 10.26 14.34
C GLY A 116 -8.70 9.25 15.50
N ASP A 117 -9.93 9.06 15.96
CA ASP A 117 -10.22 8.11 17.03
C ASP A 117 -9.94 6.67 16.58
N ASP A 118 -9.12 5.95 17.35
CA ASP A 118 -8.80 4.53 17.14
C ASP A 118 -9.92 3.62 17.69
N SER A 119 -11.18 3.88 17.33
CA SER A 119 -12.28 2.98 17.71
C SER A 119 -12.22 1.72 16.85
N VAL A 120 -11.77 0.61 17.42
CA VAL A 120 -11.82 -0.70 16.77
C VAL A 120 -13.25 -1.24 16.89
N PRO A 121 -13.97 -1.48 15.78
CA PRO A 121 -15.26 -2.15 15.83
C PRO A 121 -15.09 -3.56 16.42
N GLU A 122 -16.04 -4.00 17.24
CA GLU A 122 -16.03 -5.38 17.72
C GLU A 122 -16.20 -6.36 16.55
N PRO A 123 -15.42 -7.46 16.52
CA PRO A 123 -15.55 -8.45 15.46
C PRO A 123 -16.92 -9.12 15.55
N GLU A 124 -17.62 -9.21 14.43
CA GLU A 124 -18.83 -10.03 14.32
C GLU A 124 -18.44 -11.51 14.19
N ASP A 125 -19.08 -12.38 14.98
CA ASP A 125 -18.90 -13.82 14.90
C ASP A 125 -19.42 -14.35 13.55
N CYS A 126 -18.50 -14.69 12.66
CA CYS A 126 -18.78 -15.35 11.39
C CYS A 126 -18.14 -16.75 11.40
N GLN A 127 -18.80 -17.76 10.82
CA GLN A 127 -18.17 -19.07 10.60
C GLN A 127 -17.26 -19.02 9.37
N ALA A 128 -16.07 -19.63 9.47
CA ALA A 128 -15.16 -19.75 8.32
C ALA A 128 -15.73 -20.72 7.27
N PRO A 129 -15.95 -20.30 6.01
CA PRO A 129 -16.31 -21.22 4.93
C PRO A 129 -15.18 -22.22 4.66
N ASN A 130 -15.55 -23.41 4.16
CA ASN A 130 -14.62 -24.50 3.82
C ASN A 130 -13.44 -24.07 2.92
N LEU A 131 -13.62 -23.03 2.09
CA LEU A 131 -12.57 -22.50 1.22
C LEU A 131 -11.43 -21.81 2.00
N GLN A 132 -11.74 -21.11 3.10
CA GLN A 132 -10.71 -20.50 3.94
C GLN A 132 -9.84 -21.56 4.63
N ALA A 133 -10.43 -22.70 5.02
CA ALA A 133 -9.66 -23.85 5.51
C ALA A 133 -8.74 -24.43 4.43
N ALA A 134 -9.23 -24.59 3.18
CA ALA A 134 -8.39 -25.05 2.07
C ALA A 134 -7.19 -24.11 1.81
N ALA A 135 -7.43 -22.79 1.80
CA ALA A 135 -6.37 -21.79 1.69
C ALA A 135 -5.33 -21.89 2.81
N ARG A 136 -5.79 -22.08 4.05
CA ARG A 136 -4.93 -22.22 5.24
C ARG A 136 -4.07 -23.48 5.19
N SER A 137 -4.63 -24.60 4.74
CA SER A 137 -3.88 -25.83 4.52
C SER A 137 -2.77 -25.62 3.50
N TRP A 138 -3.07 -24.99 2.36
CA TRP A 138 -2.06 -24.69 1.33
C TRP A 138 -0.94 -23.78 1.85
N LEU A 139 -1.30 -22.69 2.55
CA LEU A 139 -0.32 -21.80 3.19
C LEU A 139 0.51 -22.50 4.28
N SER A 140 -0.09 -23.46 4.98
CA SER A 140 0.62 -24.28 5.98
C SER A 140 1.63 -25.21 5.33
N ASP A 141 1.28 -25.81 4.20
CA ASP A 141 2.19 -26.66 3.43
C ASP A 141 3.34 -25.87 2.82
N LEU A 142 3.11 -24.62 2.39
CA LEU A 142 4.19 -23.69 2.02
C LEU A 142 5.16 -23.44 3.16
N ALA A 143 4.67 -23.12 4.37
CA ALA A 143 5.54 -22.87 5.53
C ALA A 143 6.31 -24.12 5.97
N ARG A 144 5.70 -25.30 5.87
CA ARG A 144 6.35 -26.58 6.19
C ARG A 144 7.47 -26.89 5.20
N SER A 145 7.20 -26.77 3.91
CA SER A 145 8.18 -27.02 2.83
C SER A 145 9.29 -25.96 2.81
N GLY A 146 8.95 -24.72 3.14
CA GLY A 146 9.83 -23.57 3.03
C GLY A 146 10.05 -23.12 1.58
N TRP A 147 10.59 -21.92 1.40
CA TRP A 147 10.83 -21.33 0.08
C TRP A 147 11.78 -22.16 -0.79
N GLN A 148 12.79 -22.81 -0.17
CA GLN A 148 13.69 -23.72 -0.88
C GLN A 148 13.01 -25.03 -1.31
N GLY A 149 11.93 -25.43 -0.62
CA GLY A 149 11.21 -26.67 -0.86
C GLY A 149 10.02 -26.55 -1.80
N ILE A 150 9.74 -25.37 -2.37
CA ILE A 150 8.62 -25.21 -3.30
C ILE A 150 8.91 -25.91 -4.64
N ASP A 151 7.89 -26.62 -5.15
CA ASP A 151 7.88 -27.24 -6.46
C ASP A 151 6.61 -26.86 -7.24
N HIS A 152 6.51 -27.32 -8.49
CA HIS A 152 5.37 -27.00 -9.34
C HIS A 152 4.04 -27.58 -8.80
N ASP A 153 4.08 -28.73 -8.15
CA ASP A 153 2.88 -29.39 -7.65
C ASP A 153 2.29 -28.60 -6.47
N LEU A 154 3.12 -28.25 -5.48
CA LEU A 154 2.73 -27.43 -4.33
C LEU A 154 2.20 -26.06 -4.76
N VAL A 155 2.88 -25.39 -5.68
CA VAL A 155 2.46 -24.07 -6.15
C VAL A 155 1.16 -24.14 -6.96
N SER A 156 0.99 -25.16 -7.81
CA SER A 156 -0.23 -25.33 -8.61
C SER A 156 -1.49 -25.57 -7.77
N GLY A 157 -1.33 -26.07 -6.53
CA GLY A 157 -2.42 -26.30 -5.59
C GLY A 157 -3.30 -25.09 -5.28
N ALA A 158 -2.76 -23.87 -5.42
CA ALA A 158 -3.53 -22.63 -5.22
C ALA A 158 -4.63 -22.41 -6.26
N ALA A 159 -4.45 -22.90 -7.50
CA ALA A 159 -5.30 -22.51 -8.62
C ALA A 159 -6.79 -22.87 -8.42
N GLN A 160 -7.06 -24.08 -7.89
CA GLN A 160 -8.42 -24.53 -7.59
C GLN A 160 -9.05 -23.71 -6.46
N ILE A 161 -8.27 -23.38 -5.43
CA ILE A 161 -8.71 -22.60 -4.26
C ILE A 161 -9.09 -21.17 -4.72
N VAL A 162 -8.20 -20.51 -5.46
CA VAL A 162 -8.42 -19.17 -6.01
C VAL A 162 -9.65 -19.15 -6.91
N SER A 163 -9.75 -20.08 -7.86
CA SER A 163 -10.88 -20.18 -8.79
C SER A 163 -12.23 -20.33 -8.06
N ALA A 164 -12.26 -21.11 -6.98
CA ALA A 164 -13.47 -21.28 -6.16
C ALA A 164 -13.81 -20.05 -5.29
N MET A 165 -12.81 -19.27 -4.86
CA MET A 165 -13.02 -18.08 -4.04
C MET A 165 -13.46 -16.84 -4.83
N LEU A 166 -12.93 -16.65 -6.06
CA LEU A 166 -13.15 -15.43 -6.85
C LEU A 166 -14.63 -15.03 -7.08
N PRO A 167 -15.57 -15.97 -7.28
CA PRO A 167 -16.98 -15.62 -7.45
C PRO A 167 -17.58 -14.89 -6.24
N ASP A 168 -17.17 -15.25 -5.02
CA ASP A 168 -17.68 -14.69 -3.76
C ASP A 168 -16.97 -13.37 -3.40
N PRO A 169 -17.65 -12.21 -3.41
CA PRO A 169 -17.07 -10.93 -3.04
C PRO A 169 -16.38 -10.91 -1.67
N ALA A 170 -16.88 -11.66 -0.68
CA ALA A 170 -16.31 -11.69 0.67
C ALA A 170 -14.95 -12.39 0.72
N LEU A 171 -14.65 -13.24 -0.27
CA LEU A 171 -13.41 -14.03 -0.36
C LEU A 171 -12.41 -13.45 -1.38
N ARG A 172 -12.81 -12.49 -2.21
CA ARG A 172 -11.96 -11.91 -3.26
C ARG A 172 -10.65 -11.32 -2.73
N ARG A 173 -10.66 -10.68 -1.56
CA ARG A 173 -9.43 -10.12 -0.96
C ARG A 173 -8.37 -11.20 -0.74
N LEU A 174 -8.77 -12.34 -0.17
CA LEU A 174 -7.89 -13.48 0.02
C LEU A 174 -7.53 -14.12 -1.33
N ALA A 175 -8.52 -14.33 -2.21
CA ALA A 175 -8.29 -14.93 -3.53
C ALA A 175 -7.24 -14.17 -4.36
N THR A 176 -7.35 -12.84 -4.44
CA THR A 176 -6.40 -12.00 -5.18
C THR A 176 -5.00 -12.02 -4.57
N LEU A 177 -4.91 -12.06 -3.23
CA LEU A 177 -3.61 -12.21 -2.56
C LEU A 177 -2.97 -13.55 -2.89
N LEU A 178 -3.73 -14.65 -2.79
CA LEU A 178 -3.23 -15.99 -3.09
C LEU A 178 -2.85 -16.14 -4.57
N ASP A 179 -3.63 -15.56 -5.48
CA ASP A 179 -3.35 -15.54 -6.91
C ASP A 179 -2.00 -14.86 -7.22
N GLY A 180 -1.80 -13.64 -6.69
CA GLY A 180 -0.54 -12.91 -6.84
C GLY A 180 0.64 -13.65 -6.20
N PHE A 181 0.45 -14.19 -4.99
CA PHE A 181 1.50 -14.93 -4.30
C PHE A 181 1.89 -16.22 -5.06
N ALA A 182 0.90 -16.99 -5.50
CA ALA A 182 1.13 -18.21 -6.27
C ALA A 182 1.82 -17.91 -7.61
N ALA A 183 1.48 -16.80 -8.27
CA ALA A 183 2.14 -16.39 -9.52
C ALA A 183 3.65 -16.11 -9.31
N GLU A 184 4.02 -15.46 -8.21
CA GLU A 184 5.43 -15.21 -7.90
C GLU A 184 6.20 -16.47 -7.54
N LEU A 185 5.57 -17.35 -6.75
CA LEU A 185 6.14 -18.66 -6.44
C LEU A 185 6.35 -19.47 -7.73
N ALA A 186 5.37 -19.45 -8.64
CA ALA A 186 5.45 -20.16 -9.92
C ALA A 186 6.58 -19.64 -10.81
N ALA A 187 6.77 -18.32 -10.88
CA ALA A 187 7.87 -17.69 -11.59
C ALA A 187 9.26 -18.04 -11.01
N SER A 188 9.27 -18.52 -9.77
CA SER A 188 10.46 -18.83 -8.98
C SER A 188 10.67 -20.33 -8.78
N CYS A 189 9.80 -21.18 -9.34
CA CYS A 189 9.87 -22.63 -9.18
C CYS A 189 10.87 -23.28 -10.15
N PRO A 190 11.62 -24.30 -9.71
CA PRO A 190 11.67 -24.85 -8.34
C PRO A 190 12.55 -23.99 -7.41
N GLY A 191 12.12 -23.85 -6.16
CA GLY A 191 12.80 -22.98 -5.18
C GLY A 191 14.23 -23.41 -4.87
N ALA A 192 14.53 -24.70 -4.96
CA ALA A 192 15.86 -25.27 -4.74
C ALA A 192 16.94 -24.71 -5.69
N THR A 193 16.55 -24.10 -6.82
CA THR A 193 17.47 -23.53 -7.80
C THR A 193 17.67 -22.03 -7.65
N MET A 194 16.94 -21.38 -6.74
CA MET A 194 17.03 -19.94 -6.54
C MET A 194 18.30 -19.56 -5.77
N GLU A 195 19.01 -18.54 -6.27
CA GLU A 195 20.15 -17.96 -5.58
C GLU A 195 19.74 -16.96 -4.49
N ARG A 196 18.59 -16.30 -4.65
CA ARG A 196 18.08 -15.26 -3.73
C ARG A 196 16.57 -15.35 -3.62
N PHE A 197 16.07 -15.14 -2.39
CA PHE A 197 14.65 -15.12 -2.10
C PHE A 197 14.21 -13.70 -1.70
N PRO A 198 13.02 -13.24 -2.10
CA PRO A 198 12.41 -12.01 -1.59
C PRO A 198 11.80 -12.26 -0.20
N VAL A 199 12.66 -12.59 0.77
CA VAL A 199 12.31 -13.18 2.08
C VAL A 199 11.22 -12.40 2.81
N ARG A 200 11.44 -11.09 3.05
CA ARG A 200 10.47 -10.22 3.72
C ARG A 200 9.11 -10.21 3.03
N ARG A 201 9.13 -10.05 1.70
CA ARG A 201 7.94 -9.91 0.87
C ARG A 201 7.08 -11.18 0.86
N TRP A 202 7.69 -12.35 0.73
CA TRP A 202 6.97 -13.62 0.77
C TRP A 202 6.47 -13.96 2.18
N ALA A 203 7.22 -13.60 3.22
CA ALA A 203 6.75 -13.72 4.59
C ALA A 203 5.57 -12.77 4.91
N ASP A 204 5.56 -11.56 4.33
CA ASP A 204 4.42 -10.63 4.41
C ASP A 204 3.18 -11.22 3.75
N LEU A 205 3.30 -11.73 2.51
CA LEU A 205 2.19 -12.36 1.79
C LEU A 205 1.68 -13.60 2.51
N TRP A 206 2.57 -14.46 3.00
CA TRP A 206 2.21 -15.65 3.75
C TRP A 206 1.46 -15.31 5.05
N SER A 207 2.02 -14.42 5.87
CA SER A 207 1.42 -14.03 7.15
C SER A 207 0.06 -13.38 6.93
N ARG A 208 -0.03 -12.50 5.92
CA ARG A 208 -1.27 -11.85 5.54
C ARG A 208 -2.31 -12.84 5.05
N GLY A 209 -1.92 -13.78 4.20
CA GLY A 209 -2.78 -14.87 3.72
C GLY A 209 -3.32 -15.70 4.88
N MET A 210 -2.44 -16.10 5.82
CA MET A 210 -2.80 -16.89 7.00
C MET A 210 -3.86 -16.18 7.84
N LEU A 211 -3.67 -14.89 8.14
CA LEU A 211 -4.62 -14.13 8.95
C LEU A 211 -5.95 -13.88 8.23
N LEU A 212 -5.94 -13.67 6.91
CA LEU A 212 -7.16 -13.53 6.10
C LEU A 212 -7.98 -14.83 6.00
N THR A 213 -7.44 -15.98 6.41
CA THR A 213 -8.21 -17.23 6.52
C THR A 213 -9.05 -17.30 7.81
N LEU A 214 -8.84 -16.38 8.75
CA LEU A 214 -9.62 -16.32 9.98
C LEU A 214 -10.96 -15.63 9.74
N PRO A 215 -12.04 -16.11 10.38
CA PRO A 215 -13.31 -15.41 10.31
C PRO A 215 -13.19 -13.98 10.85
N GLY A 216 -13.92 -13.04 10.26
CA GLY A 216 -13.88 -11.62 10.62
C GLY A 216 -12.67 -10.84 10.08
N ALA A 217 -11.61 -11.49 9.59
CA ALA A 217 -10.42 -10.82 9.10
C ALA A 217 -10.63 -10.00 7.80
N THR A 218 -11.69 -10.29 7.06
CA THR A 218 -12.05 -9.58 5.81
C THR A 218 -13.13 -8.50 6.02
N ALA A 219 -13.75 -8.43 7.20
CA ALA A 219 -14.76 -7.41 7.48
C ALA A 219 -14.06 -6.06 7.67
N ALA A 220 -14.05 -5.24 6.62
CA ALA A 220 -13.88 -3.79 6.78
C ALA A 220 -15.29 -3.20 6.87
N PRO A 221 -15.87 -3.07 8.08
CA PRO A 221 -17.23 -2.54 8.20
C PRO A 221 -17.27 -1.13 7.61
N VAL A 222 -18.32 -0.87 6.82
CA VAL A 222 -18.66 0.50 6.43
C VAL A 222 -18.91 1.26 7.73
N PHE A 223 -18.06 2.26 7.98
CA PHE A 223 -18.09 3.02 9.23
C PHE A 223 -19.14 4.14 9.18
N GLY A 224 -19.44 4.62 7.97
CA GLY A 224 -20.48 5.62 7.76
C GLY A 224 -20.58 6.06 6.30
N THR A 225 -21.13 7.25 6.11
CA THR A 225 -21.25 7.92 4.81
C THR A 225 -20.62 9.31 4.86
N ALA A 226 -20.03 9.72 3.74
CA ALA A 226 -19.37 11.00 3.56
C ALA A 226 -20.24 11.90 2.65
N THR A 227 -20.65 13.04 3.19
CA THR A 227 -21.33 14.11 2.46
C THR A 227 -20.56 15.40 2.65
N GLY A 228 -20.13 16.04 1.56
CA GLY A 228 -19.21 17.17 1.63
C GLY A 228 -18.39 17.34 0.37
N ARG A 229 -17.33 18.14 0.46
CA ARG A 229 -16.44 18.45 -0.66
C ARG A 229 -15.16 17.64 -0.58
N LEU A 230 -14.79 16.99 -1.67
CA LEU A 230 -13.56 16.22 -1.84
C LEU A 230 -12.57 17.02 -2.69
N LEU A 231 -11.36 17.23 -2.18
CA LEU A 231 -10.29 18.00 -2.80
C LEU A 231 -9.11 17.07 -3.12
N PRO A 232 -8.95 16.62 -4.37
CA PRO A 232 -7.86 15.72 -4.75
C PRO A 232 -6.48 16.38 -4.59
N LEU A 233 -5.54 15.64 -4.00
CA LEU A 233 -4.13 16.05 -3.86
C LEU A 233 -3.25 15.45 -4.96
N GLY A 234 -3.51 14.20 -5.32
CA GLY A 234 -2.72 13.47 -6.31
C GLY A 234 -3.11 11.99 -6.41
N VAL A 235 -2.45 11.27 -7.31
CA VAL A 235 -2.75 9.85 -7.60
C VAL A 235 -1.48 9.03 -7.48
N ASP A 236 -1.53 8.00 -6.65
CA ASP A 236 -0.56 6.91 -6.63
C ASP A 236 -1.03 5.82 -7.61
N LEU A 237 -0.16 5.40 -8.53
CA LEU A 237 -0.48 4.38 -9.52
C LEU A 237 0.38 3.14 -9.25
N GLN A 238 -0.27 2.07 -8.81
CA GLN A 238 0.37 0.82 -8.43
C GLN A 238 0.16 -0.21 -9.53
N GLU A 239 1.26 -0.65 -10.14
CA GLU A 239 1.25 -1.58 -11.26
C GLU A 239 1.76 -2.96 -10.86
N HIS A 240 0.98 -4.00 -11.15
CA HIS A 240 1.37 -5.40 -11.12
C HIS A 240 1.31 -5.99 -12.54
N ALA A 241 1.91 -7.16 -12.77
CA ALA A 241 1.83 -7.83 -14.06
C ALA A 241 0.37 -8.10 -14.49
N THR A 242 -0.48 -8.47 -13.53
CA THR A 242 -1.87 -8.90 -13.79
C THR A 242 -2.95 -7.90 -13.37
N ALA A 243 -2.57 -6.79 -12.73
CA ALA A 243 -3.52 -5.81 -12.21
C ALA A 243 -2.89 -4.42 -12.14
N VAL A 244 -3.73 -3.39 -12.14
CA VAL A 244 -3.32 -2.02 -11.84
C VAL A 244 -4.34 -1.38 -10.90
N GLN A 245 -3.85 -0.54 -10.00
CA GLN A 245 -4.66 0.29 -9.12
C GLN A 245 -4.25 1.75 -9.24
N ALA A 246 -5.23 2.64 -9.38
CA ALA A 246 -5.05 4.06 -9.11
C ALA A 246 -5.68 4.38 -7.76
N GLN A 247 -4.91 5.00 -6.87
CA GLN A 247 -5.36 5.48 -5.57
C GLN A 247 -5.24 7.00 -5.53
N VAL A 248 -6.39 7.66 -5.47
CA VAL A 248 -6.47 9.12 -5.33
C VAL A 248 -6.41 9.46 -3.85
N HIS A 249 -5.41 10.25 -3.46
CA HIS A 249 -5.32 10.84 -2.13
C HIS A 249 -6.00 12.20 -2.14
N ALA A 250 -6.82 12.48 -1.14
CA ALA A 250 -7.62 13.69 -1.10
C ALA A 250 -7.83 14.20 0.33
N VAL A 251 -8.13 15.50 0.42
CA VAL A 251 -8.66 16.14 1.61
C VAL A 251 -10.18 16.18 1.49
N PHE A 252 -10.90 15.78 2.52
CA PHE A 252 -12.36 15.82 2.58
C PHE A 252 -12.82 16.86 3.59
N GLU A 253 -13.68 17.77 3.14
CA GLU A 253 -14.36 18.82 3.91
C GLU A 253 -15.82 18.39 4.15
N PRO A 254 -16.17 17.90 5.35
CA PRO A 254 -17.53 17.48 5.66
C PRO A 254 -18.53 18.64 5.57
N ALA A 255 -19.71 18.39 4.97
CA ALA A 255 -20.77 19.40 4.85
C ALA A 255 -21.37 19.81 6.21
N ASP A 256 -21.24 18.95 7.23
CA ASP A 256 -21.70 19.20 8.59
C ASP A 256 -20.75 20.10 9.40
N GLY A 257 -19.63 20.54 8.80
CA GLY A 257 -18.64 21.39 9.46
C GLY A 257 -17.75 20.67 10.47
N THR A 258 -17.79 19.32 10.52
CA THR A 258 -16.81 18.56 11.31
C THR A 258 -15.40 18.68 10.74
N ALA A 259 -14.40 18.24 11.50
CA ALA A 259 -13.00 18.38 11.13
C ALA A 259 -12.71 17.79 9.74
N VAL A 260 -11.88 18.51 8.98
CA VAL A 260 -11.32 18.09 7.70
C VAL A 260 -10.57 16.77 7.88
N ARG A 261 -10.69 15.84 6.93
CA ARG A 261 -10.12 14.48 7.05
C ARG A 261 -9.31 14.12 5.83
N LEU A 262 -8.27 13.31 6.01
CA LEU A 262 -7.64 12.62 4.89
C LEU A 262 -8.48 11.42 4.49
N VAL A 263 -8.70 11.30 3.19
CA VAL A 263 -9.40 10.16 2.60
C VAL A 263 -8.68 9.70 1.35
N ARG A 264 -8.95 8.47 0.95
CA ARG A 264 -8.46 7.89 -0.29
C ARG A 264 -9.59 7.21 -1.03
N ALA A 265 -9.54 7.23 -2.35
CA ALA A 265 -10.46 6.52 -3.21
C ALA A 265 -9.66 5.75 -4.25
N SER A 266 -9.94 4.46 -4.39
CA SER A 266 -9.15 3.58 -5.26
C SER A 266 -10.02 2.91 -6.30
N VAL A 267 -9.43 2.69 -7.47
CA VAL A 267 -10.00 1.86 -8.54
C VAL A 267 -8.95 0.87 -9.01
N SER A 268 -9.34 -0.40 -9.10
CA SER A 268 -8.46 -1.50 -9.49
C SER A 268 -9.09 -2.28 -10.63
N VAL A 269 -8.28 -2.64 -11.61
CA VAL A 269 -8.72 -3.44 -12.77
C VAL A 269 -7.68 -4.52 -13.10
N PRO A 270 -8.12 -5.72 -13.51
CA PRO A 270 -7.21 -6.71 -14.05
C PRO A 270 -6.66 -6.23 -15.40
N LYS A 271 -5.41 -6.59 -15.69
CA LYS A 271 -4.76 -6.29 -16.97
C LYS A 271 -3.83 -7.43 -17.41
N PRO A 272 -3.60 -7.61 -18.72
CA PRO A 272 -2.46 -8.38 -19.18
C PRO A 272 -1.16 -7.59 -18.95
N ASP A 273 -0.05 -8.29 -18.79
CA ASP A 273 1.30 -7.75 -18.56
C ASP A 273 1.78 -6.79 -19.67
N THR A 274 1.28 -6.98 -20.89
CA THR A 274 1.54 -6.14 -22.06
C THR A 274 0.92 -4.73 -22.00
N VAL A 275 -0.06 -4.48 -21.12
CA VAL A 275 -0.64 -3.14 -20.96
C VAL A 275 0.14 -2.39 -19.88
N VAL A 276 0.90 -1.39 -20.31
CA VAL A 276 1.82 -0.60 -19.47
C VAL A 276 1.70 0.90 -19.78
N GLY A 277 2.28 1.75 -18.93
CA GLY A 277 2.36 3.21 -19.18
C GLY A 277 0.99 3.87 -19.34
N ALA A 278 0.83 4.77 -20.32
CA ALA A 278 -0.41 5.52 -20.51
C ALA A 278 -1.65 4.63 -20.81
N GLY A 279 -1.44 3.39 -21.26
CA GLY A 279 -2.52 2.42 -21.49
C GLY A 279 -3.30 2.05 -20.23
N LEU A 280 -2.66 2.17 -19.07
CA LEU A 280 -3.27 1.87 -17.77
C LEU A 280 -4.51 2.76 -17.52
N TRP A 281 -4.44 4.05 -17.87
CA TRP A 281 -5.56 4.97 -17.67
C TRP A 281 -6.80 4.59 -18.49
N GLN A 282 -6.62 4.01 -19.68
CA GLN A 282 -7.77 3.57 -20.49
C GLN A 282 -8.54 2.44 -19.82
N LEU A 283 -7.85 1.57 -19.07
CA LEU A 283 -8.50 0.51 -18.31
C LEU A 283 -9.22 1.07 -17.07
N LEU A 284 -8.67 2.10 -16.43
CA LEU A 284 -9.18 2.64 -15.16
C LEU A 284 -10.32 3.66 -15.33
N ARG A 285 -10.26 4.53 -16.35
CA ARG A 285 -11.21 5.62 -16.62
C ARG A 285 -12.69 5.24 -16.54
N PRO A 286 -13.15 4.10 -17.10
CA PRO A 286 -14.57 3.77 -17.10
C PRO A 286 -15.18 3.50 -15.72
N HIS A 287 -14.34 3.36 -14.69
CA HIS A 287 -14.74 2.85 -13.38
C HIS A 287 -14.71 3.91 -12.28
N MET A 288 -14.26 5.13 -12.57
CA MET A 288 -14.10 6.15 -11.54
C MET A 288 -14.07 7.57 -12.14
N SER A 289 -15.20 8.30 -12.07
CA SER A 289 -15.27 9.69 -12.55
C SER A 289 -14.29 10.64 -11.84
N LEU A 290 -13.84 10.31 -10.62
CA LEU A 290 -12.82 11.08 -9.89
C LEU A 290 -11.54 11.29 -10.70
N LEU A 291 -11.15 10.33 -11.54
CA LEU A 291 -9.96 10.43 -12.37
C LEU A 291 -10.01 11.61 -13.34
N ALA A 292 -11.21 11.96 -13.83
CA ALA A 292 -11.40 13.15 -14.66
C ALA A 292 -11.24 14.44 -13.85
N ALA A 293 -11.86 14.50 -12.67
CA ALA A 293 -11.74 15.66 -11.78
C ALA A 293 -10.29 15.94 -11.35
N VAL A 294 -9.51 14.89 -11.08
CA VAL A 294 -8.06 14.99 -10.83
C VAL A 294 -7.34 15.64 -12.00
N SER A 295 -7.54 15.14 -13.24
CA SER A 295 -6.85 15.67 -14.42
C SER A 295 -7.27 17.10 -14.77
N GLU A 296 -8.49 17.50 -14.41
CA GLU A 296 -9.05 18.83 -14.67
C GLU A 296 -8.80 19.83 -13.52
N GLY A 297 -8.23 19.39 -12.40
CA GLY A 297 -8.03 20.23 -11.22
C GLY A 297 -9.35 20.70 -10.59
N ARG A 298 -10.29 19.77 -10.37
CA ARG A 298 -11.62 20.05 -9.80
C ARG A 298 -11.83 19.32 -8.48
N SER A 299 -12.66 19.92 -7.61
CA SER A 299 -13.22 19.20 -6.47
C SER A 299 -14.33 18.24 -6.92
N MET A 300 -14.74 17.34 -6.03
CA MET A 300 -15.96 16.56 -6.17
C MET A 300 -16.91 16.83 -5.00
N ASP A 301 -18.19 17.03 -5.28
CA ASP A 301 -19.22 17.09 -4.27
C ASP A 301 -19.77 15.68 -4.04
N LEU A 302 -19.66 15.18 -2.81
CA LEU A 302 -20.10 13.85 -2.41
C LEU A 302 -21.43 13.93 -1.65
N THR A 303 -22.33 13.00 -1.94
CA THR A 303 -23.59 12.84 -1.20
C THR A 303 -23.75 11.39 -0.76
N GLY A 304 -23.53 11.13 0.53
CA GLY A 304 -23.75 9.81 1.13
C GLY A 304 -22.76 8.73 0.66
N MET A 305 -21.55 9.09 0.21
CA MET A 305 -20.54 8.14 -0.26
C MET A 305 -20.09 7.22 0.88
N PRO A 306 -20.18 5.88 0.78
CA PRO A 306 -19.73 5.01 1.86
C PRO A 306 -18.23 5.18 2.13
N VAL A 307 -17.88 5.18 3.42
CA VAL A 307 -16.50 5.36 3.88
C VAL A 307 -16.13 4.35 4.98
N THR A 308 -14.92 3.82 4.93
CA THR A 308 -14.37 2.95 5.98
C THR A 308 -13.82 3.78 7.14
N ALA A 309 -13.54 3.14 8.28
CA ALA A 309 -12.85 3.80 9.39
C ALA A 309 -11.44 4.30 9.02
N GLU A 310 -10.81 3.66 8.02
CA GLU A 310 -9.50 4.06 7.49
C GLU A 310 -9.53 5.19 6.47
N GLY A 311 -10.71 5.78 6.23
CA GLY A 311 -10.87 6.85 5.25
C GLY A 311 -10.86 6.37 3.79
N ASP A 312 -11.08 5.08 3.53
CA ASP A 312 -11.32 4.59 2.17
C ASP A 312 -12.75 4.90 1.74
N LEU A 313 -12.90 5.68 0.67
CA LEU A 313 -14.17 5.89 -0.01
C LEU A 313 -14.47 4.69 -0.89
N LEU A 314 -15.62 4.05 -0.67
CA LEU A 314 -16.14 3.03 -1.58
C LEU A 314 -16.83 3.73 -2.75
N TRP A 315 -16.03 4.05 -3.77
CA TRP A 315 -16.43 4.96 -4.83
C TRP A 315 -17.70 4.50 -5.58
N SER A 316 -18.63 5.42 -5.73
CA SER A 316 -19.85 5.28 -6.52
C SER A 316 -20.11 6.56 -7.30
N ASP A 317 -20.08 6.49 -8.64
CA ASP A 317 -20.33 7.65 -9.49
C ASP A 317 -21.74 8.25 -9.29
N ALA A 318 -22.71 7.45 -8.79
CA ALA A 318 -24.05 7.94 -8.46
C ALA A 318 -24.08 8.90 -7.25
N GLN A 319 -23.01 8.93 -6.45
CA GLN A 319 -22.91 9.70 -5.21
C GLN A 319 -21.86 10.82 -5.31
N ALA A 320 -21.36 11.10 -6.51
CA ALA A 320 -20.31 12.08 -6.74
C ALA A 320 -20.63 12.96 -7.96
N GLN A 321 -20.43 14.26 -7.82
CA GLN A 321 -20.57 15.24 -8.90
C GLN A 321 -19.34 16.13 -8.98
N ALA A 322 -18.93 16.51 -10.20
CA ALA A 322 -17.84 17.47 -10.38
C ALA A 322 -18.21 18.83 -9.79
N GLY A 323 -17.40 19.32 -8.85
CA GLY A 323 -17.56 20.61 -8.19
C GLY A 323 -16.69 21.69 -8.85
N GLU A 324 -16.45 22.79 -8.14
CA GLU A 324 -15.65 23.94 -8.61
C GLU A 324 -14.17 23.60 -8.84
N PRO A 325 -13.43 24.42 -9.63
CA PRO A 325 -11.97 24.32 -9.71
C PRO A 325 -11.33 24.31 -8.32
N ALA A 326 -10.37 23.41 -8.12
CA ALA A 326 -9.65 23.23 -6.88
C ALA A 326 -8.17 22.99 -7.19
N ASP A 327 -7.34 23.97 -6.83
CA ASP A 327 -5.89 23.86 -6.99
C ASP A 327 -5.32 22.94 -5.89
N ALA A 328 -4.61 21.89 -6.31
CA ALA A 328 -4.07 20.88 -5.41
C ALA A 328 -3.00 21.45 -4.48
N PHE A 329 -2.19 22.41 -4.94
CA PHE A 329 -1.13 23.03 -4.14
C PHE A 329 -1.69 24.01 -3.11
N ALA A 330 -2.70 24.79 -3.48
CA ALA A 330 -3.46 25.61 -2.53
C ALA A 330 -4.14 24.75 -1.47
N THR A 331 -4.75 23.62 -1.87
CA THR A 331 -5.34 22.65 -0.96
C THR A 331 -4.30 22.06 -0.01
N ALA A 332 -3.15 21.63 -0.54
CA ALA A 332 -2.06 21.05 0.23
C ALA A 332 -1.41 22.06 1.20
N ARG A 333 -1.39 23.35 0.84
CA ARG A 333 -0.85 24.40 1.71
C ARG A 333 -1.81 24.80 2.83
N VAL A 334 -3.12 24.79 2.57
CA VAL A 334 -4.12 25.35 3.51
C VAL A 334 -4.85 24.27 4.30
N ALA A 335 -5.39 23.25 3.63
CA ALA A 335 -6.30 22.29 4.25
C ALA A 335 -5.57 21.06 4.81
N LEU A 336 -4.57 20.54 4.08
CA LEU A 336 -3.82 19.34 4.48
C LEU A 336 -3.19 19.44 5.89
N PRO A 337 -2.59 20.56 6.35
CA PRO A 337 -2.04 20.66 7.71
C PRO A 337 -3.09 20.52 8.83
N THR A 338 -4.37 20.74 8.52
CA THR A 338 -5.48 20.64 9.48
C THR A 338 -6.24 19.33 9.39
N ALA A 339 -5.93 18.50 8.37
CA ALA A 339 -6.65 17.27 8.11
C ALA A 339 -6.34 16.22 9.19
N VAL A 340 -7.38 15.55 9.65
CA VAL A 340 -7.28 14.42 10.58
C VAL A 340 -6.76 13.20 9.84
N ASP A 341 -5.70 12.58 10.35
CA ASP A 341 -5.19 11.31 9.83
C ASP A 341 -6.17 10.16 10.19
N PRO A 342 -6.53 9.29 9.24
CA PRO A 342 -7.43 8.17 9.53
C PRO A 342 -6.76 7.13 10.43
N ALA A 343 -7.59 6.47 11.25
CA ALA A 343 -7.14 5.30 12.01
C ALA A 343 -6.83 4.14 11.06
N VAL A 344 -5.82 3.32 11.38
CA VAL A 344 -5.46 2.13 10.59
C VAL A 344 -5.94 0.89 11.34
N ALA A 345 -6.73 0.05 10.68
CA ALA A 345 -7.24 -1.18 11.27
C ALA A 345 -6.07 -2.12 11.62
N PRO A 346 -6.18 -2.93 12.68
CA PRO A 346 -5.05 -3.73 13.17
C PRO A 346 -4.35 -4.60 12.12
N LEU A 347 -5.11 -5.24 11.23
CA LEU A 347 -4.55 -6.08 10.15
C LEU A 347 -3.82 -5.27 9.06
N ASP A 348 -4.05 -3.97 9.00
CA ASP A 348 -3.55 -3.07 7.96
C ASP A 348 -2.32 -2.28 8.42
N ARG A 349 -1.96 -2.37 9.72
CA ARG A 349 -0.77 -1.78 10.32
C ARG A 349 0.47 -2.53 9.87
N HIS A 350 1.18 -1.97 8.90
CA HIS A 350 2.43 -2.53 8.37
C HIS A 350 3.33 -1.41 7.85
N PRO A 351 4.66 -1.40 8.13
CA PRO A 351 5.53 -0.29 7.72
C PRO A 351 5.49 -0.01 6.21
N ALA A 352 5.50 -1.06 5.37
CA ALA A 352 5.41 -0.90 3.91
C ALA A 352 4.10 -0.27 3.40
N ARG A 353 3.05 -0.21 4.23
CA ARG A 353 1.77 0.42 3.90
C ARG A 353 1.72 1.91 4.27
N ILE A 354 2.74 2.43 4.96
CA ILE A 354 2.81 3.86 5.28
C ILE A 354 2.92 4.64 3.97
N ALA A 355 1.92 5.47 3.74
CA ALA A 355 1.77 6.32 2.56
C ALA A 355 0.97 7.58 2.96
N VAL A 356 1.67 8.52 3.60
CA VAL A 356 1.04 9.68 4.25
C VAL A 356 1.21 10.92 3.38
N PRO A 357 0.13 11.58 2.92
CA PRO A 357 0.24 12.83 2.17
C PRO A 357 0.96 13.93 2.95
N VAL A 358 1.95 14.53 2.31
CA VAL A 358 2.73 15.67 2.83
C VAL A 358 2.89 16.74 1.75
N PHE A 359 3.03 17.98 2.18
CA PHE A 359 3.37 19.10 1.33
C PHE A 359 4.76 19.62 1.73
N LEU A 360 5.65 19.73 0.74
CA LEU A 360 7.02 20.20 0.92
C LEU A 360 7.23 21.44 0.06
N GLU A 361 7.78 22.49 0.65
CA GLU A 361 8.21 23.71 -0.04
C GLU A 361 9.46 24.28 0.64
N GLY A 362 10.17 25.19 -0.04
CA GLY A 362 11.38 25.80 0.50
C GLY A 362 12.58 24.85 0.61
N TYR A 363 12.56 23.72 -0.09
CA TYR A 363 13.65 22.75 -0.13
C TYR A 363 14.66 23.04 -1.24
N ALA A 364 15.89 22.56 -1.05
CA ALA A 364 16.87 22.45 -2.12
C ALA A 364 16.85 21.02 -2.69
N ALA A 365 16.59 20.88 -3.99
CA ALA A 365 16.69 19.60 -4.68
C ALA A 365 18.12 19.39 -5.20
N ALA A 366 18.69 18.23 -4.90
CA ALA A 366 19.97 17.78 -5.43
C ALA A 366 19.79 16.46 -6.17
N THR A 367 20.63 16.24 -7.18
CA THR A 367 20.70 14.97 -7.90
C THR A 367 22.14 14.47 -7.85
N ASP A 368 22.31 13.24 -7.37
CA ASP A 368 23.59 12.52 -7.34
C ASP A 368 23.37 11.11 -7.89
N ASP A 369 24.16 10.69 -8.87
CA ASP A 369 24.05 9.36 -9.51
C ASP A 369 22.62 8.89 -9.83
N ARG A 370 21.75 9.84 -10.27
CA ARG A 370 20.30 9.69 -10.55
C ARG A 370 19.38 9.59 -9.33
N ALA A 371 19.91 9.51 -8.12
CA ALA A 371 19.12 9.66 -6.90
C ALA A 371 18.80 11.14 -6.66
N VAL A 372 17.52 11.44 -6.40
CA VAL A 372 17.08 12.79 -6.04
C VAL A 372 16.96 12.88 -4.51
N THR A 373 17.47 13.96 -3.93
CA THR A 373 17.36 14.26 -2.50
C THR A 373 16.80 15.65 -2.31
N PHE A 374 15.84 15.80 -1.41
CA PHE A 374 15.36 17.10 -0.95
C PHE A 374 16.01 17.45 0.38
N THR A 375 16.64 18.63 0.44
CA THR A 375 17.11 19.20 1.71
C THR A 375 16.04 20.14 2.25
N VAL A 376 15.34 19.71 3.29
CA VAL A 376 14.27 20.45 3.97
C VAL A 376 14.74 20.77 5.38
N ALA A 377 14.83 22.06 5.74
CA ALA A 377 15.31 22.49 7.06
C ALA A 377 16.64 21.80 7.46
N GLU A 378 17.61 21.79 6.55
CA GLU A 378 18.94 21.15 6.70
C GLU A 378 18.94 19.61 6.77
N GLN A 379 17.78 18.96 6.69
CA GLN A 379 17.66 17.50 6.70
C GLN A 379 17.47 16.96 5.28
N ALA A 380 18.22 15.90 4.97
CA ALA A 380 18.13 15.20 3.70
C ALA A 380 16.98 14.18 3.73
N LEU A 381 16.06 14.29 2.77
CA LEU A 381 15.01 13.33 2.50
C LEU A 381 15.23 12.70 1.12
N ALA A 382 15.41 11.39 1.09
CA ALA A 382 15.53 10.65 -0.16
C ALA A 382 14.20 10.67 -0.91
N VAL A 383 14.26 10.98 -2.21
CA VAL A 383 13.10 11.03 -3.10
C VAL A 383 13.07 9.75 -3.94
N ASP A 384 11.96 9.02 -3.86
CA ASP A 384 11.74 7.80 -4.61
C ASP A 384 11.18 8.14 -6.00
N THR A 385 12.09 8.49 -6.92
CA THR A 385 11.73 8.82 -8.30
C THR A 385 11.41 7.58 -9.15
N ASP A 386 11.79 6.39 -8.71
CA ASP A 386 11.50 5.13 -9.41
C ASP A 386 10.02 4.74 -9.30
N ARG A 387 9.32 5.23 -8.27
CA ARG A 387 7.88 5.11 -8.10
C ARG A 387 7.06 6.15 -8.85
N VAL A 388 7.67 7.08 -9.59
CA VAL A 388 6.94 8.02 -10.44
C VAL A 388 6.39 7.24 -11.65
N PRO A 389 5.05 7.20 -11.85
CA PRO A 389 4.50 6.35 -12.89
C PRO A 389 4.82 6.88 -14.28
N ALA A 390 5.36 6.02 -15.15
CA ALA A 390 5.54 6.29 -16.58
C ALA A 390 4.22 6.51 -17.34
N ALA A 391 3.08 6.37 -16.66
CA ALA A 391 1.75 6.62 -17.17
C ALA A 391 1.34 8.10 -17.17
N GLY A 392 2.18 9.01 -16.66
CA GLY A 392 1.88 10.45 -16.61
C GLY A 392 3.05 11.33 -17.06
N PRO A 393 2.86 12.66 -17.03
CA PRO A 393 3.89 13.63 -17.41
C PRO A 393 4.90 13.95 -16.29
N LEU A 394 4.71 13.42 -15.08
CA LEU A 394 5.65 13.59 -13.97
C LEU A 394 6.92 12.78 -14.26
N THR A 395 8.09 13.43 -14.23
CA THR A 395 9.38 12.78 -14.49
C THR A 395 10.39 13.09 -13.38
N PRO A 396 11.43 12.27 -13.20
CA PRO A 396 12.50 12.55 -12.24
C PRO A 396 13.14 13.94 -12.44
N GLU A 397 13.28 14.40 -13.69
CA GLU A 397 13.83 15.73 -14.00
C GLU A 397 12.88 16.86 -13.56
N ALA A 398 11.56 16.69 -13.75
CA ALA A 398 10.58 17.65 -13.26
C ALA A 398 10.60 17.72 -11.73
N VAL A 399 10.79 16.58 -11.05
CA VAL A 399 10.95 16.50 -9.60
C VAL A 399 12.23 17.19 -9.14
N ALA A 400 13.36 16.96 -9.80
CA ALA A 400 14.63 17.62 -9.47
C ALA A 400 14.61 19.14 -9.72
N ALA A 401 13.81 19.62 -10.67
CA ALA A 401 13.67 21.04 -11.01
C ALA A 401 12.50 21.75 -10.28
N SER A 402 11.92 21.11 -9.27
CA SER A 402 10.73 21.61 -8.57
C SER A 402 11.06 22.52 -7.39
N GLY A 403 10.16 23.44 -7.07
CA GLY A 403 10.23 24.30 -5.88
C GLY A 403 9.21 23.98 -4.80
N ALA A 404 8.19 23.19 -5.15
CA ALA A 404 7.22 22.64 -4.22
C ALA A 404 6.76 21.25 -4.69
N CYS A 405 6.41 20.38 -3.74
CA CYS A 405 6.04 18.99 -3.98
C CYS A 405 4.89 18.55 -3.07
N ILE A 406 3.87 17.94 -3.67
CA ILE A 406 2.89 17.10 -2.96
C ILE A 406 3.39 15.66 -3.10
N ALA A 407 3.62 15.01 -1.97
CA ALA A 407 4.22 13.67 -1.94
C ALA A 407 3.51 12.75 -0.94
N LEU A 408 3.79 11.46 -1.03
CA LEU A 408 3.55 10.49 0.03
C LEU A 408 4.85 10.29 0.81
N LEU A 409 4.80 10.52 2.12
CA LEU A 409 5.83 10.09 3.03
C LEU A 409 5.65 8.59 3.30
N ARG A 410 6.72 7.83 3.09
CA ARG A 410 6.75 6.37 3.18
C ARG A 410 7.88 5.91 4.07
N TRP A 411 7.80 4.67 4.54
CA TRP A 411 8.91 3.97 5.16
C TRP A 411 9.38 2.86 4.22
N ASP A 412 10.61 2.95 3.75
CA ASP A 412 11.21 1.96 2.86
C ASP A 412 12.71 1.81 3.15
N ASP A 413 13.17 0.57 3.16
CA ASP A 413 14.57 0.19 3.43
C ASP A 413 15.15 0.85 4.70
N GLY A 414 14.39 0.81 5.80
CA GLY A 414 14.83 1.33 7.09
C GLY A 414 14.89 2.86 7.20
N ALA A 415 14.31 3.58 6.25
CA ALA A 415 14.32 5.05 6.25
C ALA A 415 13.00 5.65 5.75
N TYR A 416 12.74 6.89 6.16
CA TYR A 416 11.68 7.69 5.55
C TYR A 416 12.08 8.16 4.16
N ARG A 417 11.16 8.02 3.20
CA ARG A 417 11.32 8.45 1.81
C ARG A 417 10.10 9.21 1.33
N VAL A 418 10.28 10.07 0.34
CA VAL A 418 9.17 10.82 -0.27
C VAL A 418 8.90 10.32 -1.68
N GLN A 419 7.68 9.90 -1.95
CA GLN A 419 7.19 9.52 -3.28
C GLN A 419 6.41 10.70 -3.87
N PRO A 420 6.91 11.38 -4.92
CA PRO A 420 6.22 12.52 -5.52
C PRO A 420 4.88 12.12 -6.17
N LEU A 421 3.81 12.87 -5.88
CA LEU A 421 2.53 12.79 -6.59
C LEU A 421 2.35 13.95 -7.56
N ALA A 422 2.88 15.12 -7.18
CA ALA A 422 2.82 16.34 -7.96
C ALA A 422 3.95 17.29 -7.61
N VAL A 423 4.38 18.10 -8.57
CA VAL A 423 5.38 19.14 -8.36
C VAL A 423 4.99 20.45 -9.04
N GLU A 424 5.41 21.56 -8.45
CA GLU A 424 5.43 22.88 -9.09
C GLU A 424 6.84 23.17 -9.60
N THR A 425 6.95 23.41 -10.90
CA THR A 425 8.18 23.86 -11.56
C THR A 425 7.96 25.21 -12.25
N THR A 426 9.03 25.85 -12.71
CA THR A 426 8.94 27.12 -13.45
C THR A 426 9.30 26.94 -14.92
N VAL A 427 8.35 27.24 -15.80
CA VAL A 427 8.57 27.28 -17.26
C VAL A 427 8.37 28.70 -17.75
N ARG A 428 9.38 29.28 -18.40
CA ARG A 428 9.34 30.68 -18.90
C ARG A 428 8.85 31.68 -17.84
N LYS A 429 9.35 31.54 -16.60
CA LYS A 429 9.00 32.35 -15.42
C LYS A 429 7.54 32.23 -14.95
N LYS A 430 6.79 31.22 -15.40
CA LYS A 430 5.46 30.90 -14.88
C LYS A 430 5.53 29.60 -14.10
N ALA A 431 4.87 29.55 -12.95
CA ALA A 431 4.64 28.30 -12.23
C ALA A 431 3.78 27.38 -13.11
N VAL A 432 4.19 26.12 -13.21
CA VAL A 432 3.49 25.06 -13.94
C VAL A 432 3.46 23.85 -13.04
N THR A 433 2.27 23.29 -12.88
CA THR A 433 2.05 22.11 -12.07
C THR A 433 2.10 20.86 -12.93
N VAL A 434 2.80 19.83 -12.45
CA VAL A 434 2.94 18.53 -13.10
C VAL A 434 2.50 17.45 -12.12
N HIS A 435 1.48 16.68 -12.49
CA HIS A 435 0.88 15.64 -11.63
C HIS A 435 1.01 14.25 -12.27
N ALA A 436 1.21 13.22 -11.45
CA ALA A 436 1.20 11.82 -11.88
C ALA A 436 -0.14 11.43 -12.56
N GLY A 437 -1.26 11.94 -12.03
CA GLY A 437 -2.61 11.71 -12.56
C GLY A 437 -3.06 12.65 -13.67
N ALA A 438 -2.19 13.47 -14.26
CA ALA A 438 -2.61 14.50 -15.23
C ALA A 438 -3.25 13.93 -16.50
N TRP A 439 -2.96 12.67 -16.86
CA TRP A 439 -3.58 11.98 -18.01
C TRP A 439 -4.75 11.07 -17.59
N ALA A 440 -5.16 11.09 -16.32
CA ALA A 440 -6.13 10.14 -15.78
C ALA A 440 -7.50 10.27 -16.46
N GLY A 441 -8.03 11.48 -16.68
CA GLY A 441 -9.28 11.73 -17.44
C GLY A 441 -9.13 11.77 -18.96
N GLY A 442 -7.93 11.55 -19.50
CA GLY A 442 -7.58 11.85 -20.89
C GLY A 442 -6.74 13.12 -20.99
N THR A 443 -6.03 13.28 -22.11
CA THR A 443 -5.03 14.36 -22.25
C THR A 443 -5.03 14.99 -23.63
N THR A 444 -4.73 16.29 -23.68
CA THR A 444 -4.45 17.03 -24.92
C THR A 444 -2.95 17.17 -25.17
N ASP A 445 -2.12 16.68 -24.26
CA ASP A 445 -0.67 16.61 -24.41
C ASP A 445 -0.30 15.70 -25.59
N LYS A 446 0.55 16.17 -26.49
CA LYS A 446 0.91 15.41 -27.71
C LYS A 446 1.57 14.07 -27.40
N ASN A 447 2.40 14.00 -26.36
CA ASN A 447 3.06 12.78 -25.95
C ASN A 447 2.05 11.83 -25.30
N GLY A 448 1.17 12.36 -24.45
CA GLY A 448 0.08 11.61 -23.83
C GLY A 448 -0.87 11.01 -24.88
N VAL A 449 -1.35 11.81 -25.83
CA VAL A 449 -2.23 11.36 -26.94
C VAL A 449 -1.56 10.25 -27.77
N LYS A 450 -0.26 10.40 -28.06
CA LYS A 450 0.50 9.39 -28.82
C LYS A 450 0.64 8.08 -28.02
N ALA A 451 0.95 8.18 -26.73
CA ALA A 451 1.11 7.03 -25.85
C ALA A 451 -0.22 6.29 -25.64
N GLU A 452 -1.31 7.03 -25.46
CA GLU A 452 -2.67 6.46 -25.37
C GLU A 452 -3.07 5.74 -26.66
N LYS A 453 -2.87 6.36 -27.82
CA LYS A 453 -3.19 5.72 -29.11
C LYS A 453 -2.45 4.39 -29.29
N ALA A 454 -1.16 4.37 -28.97
CA ALA A 454 -0.35 3.15 -29.08
C ALA A 454 -0.87 2.04 -28.16
N ALA A 455 -1.35 2.39 -26.96
CA ALA A 455 -1.94 1.43 -26.03
C ALA A 455 -3.31 0.90 -26.51
N THR A 456 -4.15 1.75 -27.10
CA THR A 456 -5.47 1.34 -27.62
C THR A 456 -5.32 0.29 -28.73
N ASP A 457 -4.41 0.53 -29.68
CA ASP A 457 -4.15 -0.40 -30.78
C ASP A 457 -3.73 -1.80 -30.25
N ALA A 458 -2.97 -1.86 -29.15
CA ALA A 458 -2.56 -3.12 -28.53
C ALA A 458 -3.71 -3.85 -27.81
N VAL A 459 -4.54 -3.12 -27.05
CA VAL A 459 -5.69 -3.69 -26.33
C VAL A 459 -6.74 -4.24 -27.28
N ASP A 460 -7.03 -3.55 -28.39
CA ASP A 460 -8.03 -4.01 -29.36
C ASP A 460 -7.62 -5.32 -30.04
N VAL A 461 -6.33 -5.48 -30.36
CA VAL A 461 -5.78 -6.74 -30.87
C VAL A 461 -5.95 -7.88 -29.86
N LEU A 462 -5.72 -7.62 -28.57
CA LEU A 462 -5.88 -8.62 -27.51
C LEU A 462 -7.35 -9.02 -27.32
N ARG A 463 -8.27 -8.05 -27.31
CA ARG A 463 -9.71 -8.31 -27.23
C ARG A 463 -10.21 -9.12 -28.43
N GLU A 464 -9.74 -8.80 -29.64
CA GLU A 464 -10.07 -9.57 -30.84
C GLU A 464 -9.58 -11.02 -30.73
N ARG A 465 -8.34 -11.24 -30.29
CA ARG A 465 -7.77 -12.58 -30.10
C ARG A 465 -8.53 -13.38 -29.03
N ALA A 466 -8.81 -12.77 -27.89
CA ALA A 466 -9.59 -13.39 -26.82
C ALA A 466 -11.00 -13.75 -27.28
N GLY A 467 -11.68 -12.86 -28.01
CA GLY A 467 -13.00 -13.11 -28.58
C GLY A 467 -13.01 -14.27 -29.58
N ARG A 468 -11.93 -14.48 -30.34
CA ARG A 468 -11.78 -15.65 -31.23
C ARG A 468 -11.56 -16.95 -30.44
N LEU A 469 -10.86 -16.89 -29.31
CA LEU A 469 -10.60 -18.06 -28.45
C LEU A 469 -11.86 -18.50 -27.68
N LEU A 470 -12.67 -17.56 -27.21
CA LEU A 470 -13.91 -17.84 -26.46
C LEU A 470 -15.10 -18.29 -27.34
N ARG A 471 -14.96 -18.21 -28.67
CA ARG A 471 -15.97 -18.67 -29.65
C ARG A 471 -15.74 -20.12 -30.11
N LYS A 472 -14.73 -20.79 -29.57
CA LYS A 472 -14.50 -22.24 -29.73
C LYS A 472 -14.87 -22.94 -28.44
#